data_AF-A0AAD2ELK0-F1
#
_entry.id   AF-A0AAD2ELK0-F1
#
_cell.length_a   1.000
_cell.length_b   1.000
_cell.length_c   1.000
_cell.angle_alpha   90.00
_cell.angle_beta   90.00
_cell.angle_gamma   90.00
#
_symmetry.space_group_name_H-M   'P 1'
#
loop_
_entity.id
_entity.type
_entity.pdbx_description
1 polymer ?
#
loop_
_entity_poly.entity_id
_entity_poly.type
_entity_poly.pdbx_seq_one_letter_code
_entity_poly.pdbx_strand_id
1 'polypeptide(L)'
;MIIVMAAAALLGLLTMATFHLVIDQRHHTSLTADRALAKYAAEVALNAAECELSVATETPTNLECTGALQQERIAALDPVSRRGFSPGACGSGAALGLCQPQPGESLWSLAQLLESPTLAIEIDAHLPGSERIAGRAARYVIEPIPDRWHGQATQPDGTSPPWLYRITAAGFGADPAVSVVLQTVFRPRMPRSRSTPQSTTESAPPVIHSNGTVTQLVYTISNREDAIDTPAQTFLLGRLSWRELIEEGLR
;
A
#
# COMPACT_ATOMS: atom_id res chain seq x y z
N MET A 1 -9.85 -7.20 68.07
CA MET A 1 -9.33 -6.07 67.29
C MET A 1 -8.48 -6.51 66.10
N ILE A 2 -7.49 -7.40 66.28
CA ILE A 2 -6.58 -7.87 65.20
C ILE A 2 -7.32 -8.51 64.02
N ILE A 3 -8.32 -9.37 64.27
CA ILE A 3 -9.09 -10.04 63.20
C ILE A 3 -9.88 -9.04 62.35
N VAL A 4 -10.44 -7.99 62.95
CA VAL A 4 -11.21 -6.96 62.24
C VAL A 4 -10.30 -6.10 61.37
N MET A 5 -9.11 -5.76 61.87
CA MET A 5 -8.10 -5.02 61.09
C MET A 5 -7.56 -5.86 59.92
N ALA A 6 -7.31 -7.16 60.14
CA ALA A 6 -6.87 -8.07 59.08
C ALA A 6 -7.95 -8.24 57.99
N ALA A 7 -9.23 -8.39 58.38
CA ALA A 7 -10.35 -8.47 57.44
C ALA A 7 -10.52 -7.16 56.64
N ALA A 8 -10.41 -6.00 57.29
CA ALA A 8 -10.49 -4.70 56.62
C ALA A 8 -9.32 -4.50 55.64
N ALA A 9 -8.10 -4.91 56.00
CA ALA A 9 -6.93 -4.84 55.12
C ALA A 9 -7.07 -5.76 53.91
N LEU A 10 -7.54 -7.01 54.10
CA LEU A 10 -7.83 -7.94 53.01
C LEU A 10 -8.88 -7.39 52.06
N LEU A 11 -9.96 -6.82 52.59
CA LEU A 11 -11.01 -6.21 51.78
C LEU A 11 -10.48 -5.02 50.98
N GLY A 12 -9.66 -4.16 51.61
CA GLY A 12 -8.99 -3.05 50.93
C GLY A 12 -8.11 -3.51 49.77
N LEU A 13 -7.26 -4.53 49.99
CA LEU A 13 -6.41 -5.10 48.96
C LEU A 13 -7.22 -5.75 47.82
N LEU A 14 -8.30 -6.47 48.14
CA LEU A 14 -9.21 -7.04 47.15
C LEU A 14 -9.87 -5.96 46.29
N THR A 15 -10.35 -4.86 46.89
CA THR A 15 -10.96 -3.76 46.14
C THR A 15 -9.96 -3.00 45.25
N MET A 16 -8.72 -2.84 45.69
CA MET A 16 -7.67 -2.24 44.86
C MET A 16 -7.32 -3.14 43.68
N ALA A 17 -7.18 -4.45 43.91
CA ALA A 17 -6.91 -5.42 42.86
C ALA A 17 -8.01 -5.44 41.78
N THR A 18 -9.29 -5.43 42.17
CA THR A 18 -10.39 -5.39 41.20
C THR A 18 -10.44 -4.07 40.43
N PHE A 19 -10.14 -2.94 41.07
CA PHE A 19 -10.06 -1.65 40.40
C PHE A 19 -8.97 -1.61 39.32
N HIS A 20 -7.78 -2.12 39.63
CA HIS A 20 -6.69 -2.23 38.65
C HIS A 20 -7.07 -3.09 37.45
N LEU A 21 -7.73 -4.24 37.68
CA LEU A 21 -8.20 -5.11 36.59
C LEU A 21 -9.23 -4.40 35.68
N VAL A 22 -10.14 -3.61 36.25
CA VAL A 22 -11.14 -2.87 35.46
C VAL A 22 -10.48 -1.77 34.62
N ILE A 23 -9.52 -1.04 35.18
CA ILE A 23 -8.75 -0.03 34.44
C ILE A 23 -7.98 -0.70 33.30
N ASP A 24 -7.27 -1.78 33.59
CA ASP A 24 -6.47 -2.50 32.61
C ASP A 24 -7.33 -3.05 31.47
N GLN A 25 -8.48 -3.66 31.79
CA GLN A 25 -9.42 -4.15 30.80
C GLN A 25 -9.98 -3.01 29.91
N ARG A 26 -10.22 -1.81 30.47
CA ARG A 26 -10.65 -0.64 29.69
C ARG A 26 -9.55 -0.15 28.75
N HIS A 27 -8.30 -0.11 29.21
CA HIS A 27 -7.17 0.24 28.35
C HIS A 27 -7.01 -0.76 27.20
N HIS A 28 -7.04 -2.06 27.49
CA HIS A 28 -6.93 -3.11 26.47
C HIS A 28 -8.06 -3.05 25.44
N THR A 29 -9.31 -2.85 25.89
CA THR A 29 -10.46 -2.72 24.99
C THR A 29 -10.38 -1.46 24.13
N SER A 30 -9.96 -0.33 24.70
CA SER A 30 -9.75 0.91 23.93
C SER A 30 -8.67 0.73 22.87
N LEU A 31 -7.51 0.18 23.25
CA LEU A 31 -6.40 -0.06 22.32
C LEU A 31 -6.80 -1.02 21.19
N THR A 32 -7.56 -2.07 21.52
CA THR A 32 -8.06 -3.01 20.51
C THR A 32 -9.01 -2.32 19.53
N ALA A 33 -9.91 -1.47 20.02
CA ALA A 33 -10.81 -0.69 19.18
C ALA A 33 -10.06 0.33 18.31
N ASP A 34 -9.06 1.03 18.87
CA ASP A 34 -8.22 1.97 18.12
C ASP A 34 -7.41 1.27 17.04
N ARG A 35 -6.88 0.08 17.33
CA ARG A 35 -6.14 -0.74 16.37
C ARG A 35 -7.05 -1.25 15.24
N ALA A 36 -8.27 -1.68 15.56
CA ALA A 36 -9.24 -2.09 14.55
C ALA A 36 -9.64 -0.93 13.63
N LEU A 37 -9.85 0.26 14.20
CA LEU A 37 -10.10 1.49 13.45
C LEU A 37 -8.92 1.87 12.56
N ALA A 38 -7.69 1.85 13.10
CA ALA A 38 -6.47 2.13 12.37
C ALA A 38 -6.28 1.18 11.18
N LYS A 39 -6.49 -0.13 11.40
CA LYS A 39 -6.39 -1.14 10.35
C LYS A 39 -7.43 -0.92 9.26
N TYR A 40 -8.69 -0.71 9.62
CA TYR A 40 -9.74 -0.41 8.66
C TYR A 40 -9.40 0.83 7.82
N ALA A 41 -8.94 1.90 8.46
CA ALA A 41 -8.53 3.12 7.79
C ALA A 41 -7.36 2.89 6.82
N ALA A 42 -6.37 2.07 7.20
CA ALA A 42 -5.26 1.69 6.34
C ALA A 42 -5.73 0.86 5.13
N GLU A 43 -6.69 -0.05 5.32
CA GLU A 43 -7.28 -0.85 4.23
C GLU A 43 -8.06 0.03 3.24
N VAL A 44 -8.80 1.03 3.73
CA VAL A 44 -9.49 2.02 2.89
C VAL A 44 -8.49 2.82 2.06
N ALA A 45 -7.43 3.35 2.68
CA ALA A 45 -6.39 4.10 1.97
C ALA A 45 -5.64 3.23 0.94
N LEU A 46 -5.38 1.96 1.28
CA LEU A 46 -4.75 1.00 0.36
C LEU A 46 -5.65 0.72 -0.85
N ASN A 47 -6.94 0.47 -0.63
CA ASN A 47 -7.90 0.23 -1.71
C ASN A 47 -8.08 1.48 -2.58
N ALA A 48 -8.05 2.69 -2.00
CA ALA A 48 -8.09 3.94 -2.75
C ALA A 48 -6.89 4.07 -3.71
N ALA A 49 -5.68 3.80 -3.21
CA ALA A 49 -4.46 3.82 -4.02
C ALA A 49 -4.46 2.76 -5.14
N GLU A 50 -4.97 1.56 -4.87
CA GLU A 50 -5.12 0.52 -5.89
C GLU A 50 -6.13 0.91 -6.95
N CYS A 51 -7.25 1.51 -6.55
CA CYS A 51 -8.22 2.02 -7.50
C CYS A 51 -7.66 3.16 -8.35
N GLU A 52 -6.84 4.01 -7.77
CA GLU A 52 -6.16 5.07 -8.49
C GLU A 52 -5.23 4.48 -9.57
N LEU A 53 -4.40 3.50 -9.22
CA LEU A 53 -3.54 2.81 -10.17
C LEU A 53 -4.34 2.03 -11.22
N SER A 54 -5.42 1.36 -10.82
CA SER A 54 -6.34 0.63 -11.72
C SER A 54 -6.86 1.56 -12.82
N VAL A 55 -7.41 2.72 -12.44
CA VAL A 55 -7.91 3.73 -13.37
C VAL A 55 -6.79 4.34 -14.20
N ALA A 56 -5.70 4.79 -13.58
CA ALA A 56 -4.61 5.48 -14.28
C ALA A 56 -3.85 4.59 -15.28
N THR A 57 -3.83 3.27 -15.05
CA THR A 57 -3.11 2.31 -15.89
C THR A 57 -4.03 1.42 -16.73
N GLU A 58 -5.34 1.68 -16.71
CA GLU A 58 -6.37 0.85 -17.34
C GLU A 58 -6.21 -0.64 -17.01
N THR A 59 -5.85 -0.94 -15.77
CA THR A 59 -5.61 -2.29 -15.28
C THR A 59 -6.91 -2.85 -14.71
N PRO A 60 -7.49 -3.92 -15.25
CA PRO A 60 -8.68 -4.51 -14.68
C PRO A 60 -8.38 -5.07 -13.28
N THR A 61 -9.27 -4.81 -12.33
CA THR A 61 -9.18 -5.31 -10.96
C THR A 61 -10.52 -5.92 -10.53
N ASN A 62 -10.50 -6.74 -9.48
CA ASN A 62 -11.72 -7.26 -8.85
C ASN A 62 -12.45 -6.20 -7.97
N LEU A 63 -11.83 -5.04 -7.76
CA LEU A 63 -12.43 -3.89 -7.09
C LEU A 63 -13.21 -3.04 -8.10
N GLU A 64 -14.40 -2.60 -7.72
CA GLU A 64 -15.17 -1.61 -8.48
C GLU A 64 -14.59 -0.22 -8.25
N CYS A 65 -13.69 0.19 -9.13
CA CYS A 65 -13.06 1.51 -9.07
C CYS A 65 -13.82 2.49 -9.97
N THR A 66 -14.64 3.36 -9.37
CA THR A 66 -15.55 4.27 -10.11
C THR A 66 -15.18 5.76 -9.97
N GLY A 67 -14.01 6.07 -9.40
CA GLY A 67 -13.54 7.45 -9.21
C GLY A 67 -12.96 8.08 -10.49
N ALA A 68 -13.36 9.31 -10.80
CA ALA A 68 -12.73 10.10 -11.84
C ALA A 68 -11.40 10.68 -11.32
N LEU A 69 -10.29 10.35 -11.97
CA LEU A 69 -8.99 10.96 -11.72
C LEU A 69 -8.76 12.14 -12.66
N GLN A 70 -8.06 13.16 -12.17
CA GLN A 70 -7.60 14.27 -13.01
C GLN A 70 -6.57 13.78 -14.03
N GLN A 71 -6.56 14.37 -15.22
CA GLN A 71 -5.71 13.91 -16.32
C GLN A 71 -4.22 14.06 -16.01
N GLU A 72 -3.85 15.11 -15.28
CA GLU A 72 -2.49 15.37 -14.81
C GLU A 72 -2.03 14.28 -13.85
N ARG A 73 -2.95 13.77 -13.02
CA ARG A 73 -2.67 12.68 -12.08
C ARG A 73 -2.48 11.35 -12.80
N ILE A 74 -3.33 11.06 -13.79
CA ILE A 74 -3.17 9.90 -14.67
C ILE A 74 -1.81 9.94 -15.38
N ALA A 75 -1.42 11.10 -15.93
CA ALA A 75 -0.14 11.29 -16.59
C ALA A 75 1.07 11.12 -15.64
N ALA A 76 0.93 11.49 -14.35
CA ALA A 76 1.97 11.31 -13.34
C ALA A 76 2.21 9.82 -13.01
N LEU A 77 1.15 9.00 -13.06
CA LEU A 77 1.15 7.56 -12.78
C LEU A 77 1.42 6.66 -14.00
N ASP A 78 1.60 7.25 -15.18
CA ASP A 78 1.83 6.51 -16.42
C ASP A 78 3.01 5.51 -16.26
N PRO A 79 2.78 4.19 -16.43
CA PRO A 79 3.79 3.15 -16.20
C PRO A 79 4.94 3.20 -17.21
N VAL A 80 4.76 3.95 -18.31
CA VAL A 80 5.81 4.14 -19.31
C VAL A 80 6.75 5.27 -18.93
N SER A 81 6.22 6.47 -18.73
CA SER A 81 6.99 7.70 -18.52
C SER A 81 7.31 7.99 -17.05
N ARG A 82 6.49 7.53 -16.09
CA ARG A 82 6.69 7.68 -14.64
C ARG A 82 7.00 9.12 -14.20
N ARG A 83 6.41 10.11 -14.88
CA ARG A 83 6.77 11.53 -14.68
C ARG A 83 6.47 12.05 -13.27
N GLY A 84 5.57 11.40 -12.54
CA GLY A 84 5.27 11.76 -11.15
C GLY A 84 6.33 11.34 -10.14
N PHE A 85 7.30 10.51 -10.54
CA PHE A 85 8.29 9.96 -9.63
C PHE A 85 9.65 10.64 -9.83
N SER A 86 10.18 11.21 -8.75
CA SER A 86 11.47 11.91 -8.76
C SER A 86 12.45 11.27 -7.77
N PRO A 87 13.66 10.88 -8.18
CA PRO A 87 14.60 10.20 -7.30
C PRO A 87 14.93 10.99 -6.02
N GLY A 88 14.79 10.35 -4.86
CA GLY A 88 15.03 10.93 -3.53
C GLY A 88 13.95 11.90 -3.05
N ALA A 89 12.76 11.89 -3.67
CA ALA A 89 11.71 12.82 -3.32
C ALA A 89 10.31 12.19 -3.44
N CYS A 90 9.35 12.81 -2.75
CA CYS A 90 7.93 12.66 -3.01
C CYS A 90 7.45 13.88 -3.79
N GLY A 91 6.58 13.66 -4.77
CA GLY A 91 6.04 14.73 -5.60
C GLY A 91 5.07 15.66 -4.87
N SER A 92 4.62 16.71 -5.56
CA SER A 92 3.64 17.69 -5.09
C SER A 92 2.53 17.90 -6.13
N GLY A 93 1.42 18.50 -5.74
CA GLY A 93 0.28 18.73 -6.64
C GLY A 93 -0.24 17.41 -7.21
N ALA A 94 -0.29 17.28 -8.54
CA ALA A 94 -0.68 16.03 -9.20
C ALA A 94 0.28 14.85 -8.94
N ALA A 95 1.47 15.07 -8.38
CA ALA A 95 2.40 14.01 -8.00
C ALA A 95 2.47 13.77 -6.47
N LEU A 96 1.59 14.40 -5.68
CA LEU A 96 1.55 14.18 -4.21
C LEU A 96 1.41 12.70 -3.87
N GLY A 97 2.17 12.21 -2.90
CA GLY A 97 2.19 10.79 -2.52
C GLY A 97 2.88 9.86 -3.51
N LEU A 98 3.41 10.35 -4.64
CA LEU A 98 4.25 9.57 -5.54
C LEU A 98 5.71 9.78 -5.15
N CYS A 99 6.37 8.73 -4.67
CA CYS A 99 7.70 8.83 -4.09
C CYS A 99 8.66 7.86 -4.80
N GLN A 100 9.94 8.23 -4.86
CA GLN A 100 10.98 7.35 -5.36
C GLN A 100 12.19 7.41 -4.42
N PRO A 101 12.25 6.57 -3.38
CA PRO A 101 13.36 6.59 -2.44
C PRO A 101 14.68 6.21 -3.12
N GLN A 102 15.78 6.78 -2.63
CA GLN A 102 17.11 6.34 -3.04
C GLN A 102 17.49 5.01 -2.37
N PRO A 103 18.46 4.26 -2.91
CA PRO A 103 18.97 3.06 -2.23
C PRO A 103 19.40 3.37 -0.78
N GLY A 104 18.82 2.66 0.18
CA GLY A 104 19.09 2.85 1.61
C GLY A 104 18.15 3.84 2.31
N GLU A 105 17.29 4.54 1.57
CA GLU A 105 16.25 5.41 2.13
C GLU A 105 14.93 4.63 2.33
N SER A 106 14.22 4.91 3.42
CA SER A 106 12.91 4.31 3.66
C SER A 106 11.80 5.18 3.07
N LEU A 107 10.83 4.55 2.39
CA LEU A 107 9.67 5.26 1.84
C LEU A 107 8.89 6.03 2.92
N TRP A 108 8.74 5.43 4.10
CA TRP A 108 7.96 6.02 5.19
C TRP A 108 8.58 7.27 5.78
N SER A 109 9.91 7.28 5.95
CA SER A 109 10.64 8.47 6.40
C SER A 109 10.62 9.56 5.34
N LEU A 110 10.87 9.20 4.08
CA LEU A 110 10.85 10.14 2.97
C LEU A 110 9.50 10.84 2.84
N ALA A 111 8.40 10.09 2.97
CA ALA A 111 7.05 10.62 2.89
C ALA A 111 6.54 11.28 4.18
N GLN A 112 7.27 11.16 5.30
CA GLN A 112 6.76 11.54 6.63
C GLN A 112 5.38 10.91 6.88
N LEU A 113 5.22 9.62 6.56
CA LEU A 113 3.91 8.96 6.45
C LEU A 113 3.13 9.02 7.79
N LEU A 114 3.84 8.81 8.90
CA LEU A 114 3.29 8.81 10.25
C LEU A 114 3.39 10.18 10.94
N GLU A 115 3.93 11.22 10.30
CA GLU A 115 4.19 12.53 10.91
C GLU A 115 3.28 13.63 10.32
N SER A 116 3.24 14.81 10.95
CA SER A 116 2.53 15.97 10.40
C SER A 116 3.50 17.15 10.36
N PRO A 117 3.75 17.79 9.21
CA PRO A 117 3.11 17.57 7.90
C PRO A 117 3.50 16.23 7.23
N THR A 118 2.82 15.86 6.14
CA THR A 118 3.11 14.64 5.37
C THR A 118 3.18 14.94 3.87
N LEU A 119 3.90 14.12 3.12
CA LEU A 119 3.92 14.13 1.65
C LEU A 119 3.05 13.02 1.04
N ALA A 120 2.24 12.35 1.88
CA ALA A 120 1.27 11.34 1.48
C ALA A 120 -0.05 11.97 1.00
N ILE A 121 -0.84 11.20 0.25
CA ILE A 121 -2.24 11.55 0.02
C ILE A 121 -3.03 11.19 1.27
N GLU A 122 -3.87 12.12 1.73
CA GLU A 122 -4.78 11.93 2.85
C GLU A 122 -6.17 11.51 2.34
N ILE A 123 -6.77 10.53 3.02
CA ILE A 123 -8.09 9.98 2.74
C ILE A 123 -8.90 9.96 4.04
N ASP A 124 -10.11 10.50 3.95
CA ASP A 124 -11.09 10.41 5.01
C ASP A 124 -11.67 8.99 5.04
N ALA A 125 -11.12 8.16 5.92
CA ALA A 125 -11.62 6.82 6.18
C ALA A 125 -12.54 6.85 7.39
N HIS A 126 -13.85 6.78 7.16
CA HIS A 126 -14.84 6.65 8.22
C HIS A 126 -15.33 5.21 8.31
N LEU A 127 -15.23 4.61 9.50
CA LEU A 127 -15.75 3.27 9.75
C LEU A 127 -17.29 3.32 9.83
N PRO A 128 -18.03 2.67 8.91
CA PRO A 128 -19.49 2.75 8.88
C PRO A 128 -20.11 2.23 10.18
N GLY A 129 -21.02 3.01 10.76
CA GLY A 129 -21.72 2.63 12.00
C GLY A 129 -20.89 2.79 13.27
N SER A 130 -19.71 3.41 13.20
CA SER A 130 -18.89 3.74 14.37
C SER A 130 -18.98 5.22 14.70
N GLU A 131 -19.22 5.55 15.97
CA GLU A 131 -19.07 6.92 16.49
C GLU A 131 -17.60 7.29 16.74
N ARG A 132 -16.70 6.29 16.74
CA ARG A 132 -15.27 6.49 16.93
C ARG A 132 -14.65 7.03 15.64
N ILE A 133 -13.98 8.18 15.74
CA ILE A 133 -13.35 8.89 14.61
C ILE A 133 -11.83 8.77 14.77
N ALA A 134 -11.13 8.51 13.67
CA ALA A 134 -9.67 8.47 13.67
C ALA A 134 -9.11 9.86 14.04
N GLY A 135 -8.06 9.90 14.86
CA GLY A 135 -7.42 11.16 15.26
C GLY A 135 -6.74 11.87 14.09
N ARG A 136 -6.49 11.16 12.98
CA ARG A 136 -5.86 11.66 11.75
C ARG A 136 -6.45 10.95 10.54
N ALA A 137 -6.43 11.63 9.39
CA ALA A 137 -6.80 11.03 8.12
C ALA A 137 -5.89 9.84 7.78
N ALA A 138 -6.46 8.81 7.14
CA ALA A 138 -5.69 7.72 6.58
C ALA A 138 -4.80 8.23 5.44
N ARG A 139 -3.68 7.56 5.18
CA ARG A 139 -2.68 8.06 4.24
C ARG A 139 -2.17 6.98 3.34
N TYR A 140 -1.78 7.32 2.13
CA TYR A 140 -1.01 6.41 1.29
C TYR A 140 0.04 7.11 0.44
N VAL A 141 1.03 6.32 0.07
CA VAL A 141 2.08 6.65 -0.89
C VAL A 141 2.30 5.49 -1.86
N ILE A 142 2.77 5.83 -3.04
CA ILE A 142 3.05 4.90 -4.13
C ILE A 142 4.51 5.08 -4.54
N GLU A 143 5.21 3.98 -4.74
CA GLU A 143 6.57 3.99 -5.29
C GLU A 143 6.73 2.98 -6.43
N PRO A 144 7.55 3.29 -7.45
CA PRO A 144 7.82 2.36 -8.53
C PRO A 144 8.97 1.42 -8.11
N ILE A 145 8.74 0.13 -8.26
CA ILE A 145 9.78 -0.89 -8.05
C ILE A 145 10.04 -1.63 -9.37
N PRO A 146 11.30 -1.93 -9.71
CA PRO A 146 11.60 -2.65 -10.95
C PRO A 146 11.10 -4.09 -10.84
N ASP A 147 10.34 -4.54 -11.85
CA ASP A 147 9.96 -5.93 -12.02
C ASP A 147 11.16 -6.72 -12.58
N ARG A 148 12.10 -7.05 -11.70
CA ARG A 148 13.28 -7.81 -12.10
C ARG A 148 12.93 -9.29 -12.21
N TRP A 149 13.08 -9.84 -13.41
CA TRP A 149 12.90 -11.27 -13.67
C TRP A 149 13.98 -12.09 -12.94
N HIS A 150 13.58 -13.16 -12.25
CA HIS A 150 14.54 -14.12 -11.71
C HIS A 150 15.30 -14.80 -12.85
N GLY A 151 16.63 -14.65 -12.88
CA GLY A 151 17.48 -15.25 -13.92
C GLY A 151 17.79 -14.36 -15.12
N GLN A 152 17.23 -13.16 -15.23
CA GLN A 152 17.77 -12.15 -16.14
C GLN A 152 18.95 -11.48 -15.46
N ALA A 153 20.16 -11.78 -15.95
CA ALA A 153 21.27 -10.83 -15.80
C ALA A 153 20.77 -9.47 -16.30
N THR A 154 21.16 -8.39 -15.62
CA THR A 154 20.90 -7.00 -16.03
C THR A 154 20.99 -6.93 -17.55
N GLN A 155 19.87 -6.72 -18.25
CA GLN A 155 19.87 -6.82 -19.70
C GLN A 155 20.97 -5.86 -20.21
N PRO A 156 21.96 -6.36 -20.98
CA PRO A 156 23.08 -5.56 -21.46
C PRO A 156 22.63 -4.40 -22.37
N ASP A 157 21.36 -4.43 -22.76
CA ASP A 157 20.74 -3.60 -23.78
C ASP A 157 19.96 -2.38 -23.23
N GLY A 158 20.09 -2.07 -21.93
CA GLY A 158 19.55 -0.83 -21.37
C GLY A 158 18.01 -0.70 -21.36
N THR A 159 17.28 -1.73 -21.79
CA THR A 159 15.82 -1.81 -21.71
C THR A 159 15.39 -1.83 -20.24
N SER A 160 14.68 -0.78 -19.82
CA SER A 160 14.16 -0.71 -18.44
C SER A 160 13.17 -1.86 -18.23
N PRO A 161 13.31 -2.67 -17.15
CA PRO A 161 12.34 -3.70 -16.84
C PRO A 161 10.94 -3.07 -16.68
N PRO A 162 9.86 -3.88 -16.85
CA PRO A 162 8.53 -3.46 -16.44
C PRO A 162 8.56 -2.95 -14.98
N TRP A 163 7.64 -2.07 -14.64
CA TRP A 163 7.56 -1.49 -13.31
C TRP A 163 6.36 -2.06 -12.58
N LEU A 164 6.55 -2.44 -11.32
CA LEU A 164 5.47 -2.65 -10.37
C LEU A 164 5.35 -1.39 -9.52
N TYR A 165 4.24 -1.26 -8.82
CA TYR A 165 4.03 -0.21 -7.85
C TYR A 165 3.89 -0.81 -6.47
N ARG A 166 4.72 -0.36 -5.53
CA ARG A 166 4.55 -0.69 -4.12
C ARG A 166 3.72 0.43 -3.48
N ILE A 167 2.59 0.05 -2.91
CA ILE A 167 1.68 0.97 -2.23
C ILE A 167 1.90 0.76 -0.76
N THR A 168 2.15 1.84 -0.02
CA THR A 168 2.07 1.81 1.43
C THR A 168 0.95 2.70 1.91
N ALA A 169 0.07 2.16 2.74
CA ALA A 169 -0.99 2.89 3.41
C ALA A 169 -0.80 2.86 4.93
N ALA A 170 -1.13 3.96 5.59
CA ALA A 170 -1.19 4.09 7.04
C ALA A 170 -2.60 4.50 7.47
N GLY A 171 -3.10 3.89 8.53
CA GLY A 171 -4.32 4.30 9.20
C GLY A 171 -4.05 4.56 10.68
N PHE A 172 -4.90 5.37 11.29
CA PHE A 172 -4.73 5.86 12.66
C PHE A 172 -5.97 5.52 13.50
N GLY A 173 -5.76 5.18 14.77
CA GLY A 173 -6.82 4.99 15.75
C GLY A 173 -7.42 6.33 16.20
N ALA A 174 -8.32 6.31 17.19
CA ALA A 174 -8.79 7.56 17.78
C ALA A 174 -7.65 8.27 18.52
N ASP A 175 -6.81 7.50 19.22
CA ASP A 175 -5.48 7.94 19.61
C ASP A 175 -4.55 7.90 18.38
N PRO A 176 -4.05 9.06 17.90
CA PRO A 176 -3.17 9.11 16.73
C PRO A 176 -1.80 8.47 16.94
N ALA A 177 -1.43 8.11 18.17
CA ALA A 177 -0.24 7.31 18.45
C ALA A 177 -0.43 5.82 18.08
N VAL A 178 -1.68 5.34 18.02
CA VAL A 178 -2.00 3.99 17.54
C VAL A 178 -2.13 4.04 16.02
N SER A 179 -1.20 3.39 15.31
CA SER A 179 -1.21 3.34 13.85
C SER A 179 -0.98 1.93 13.31
N VAL A 180 -1.51 1.69 12.11
CA VAL A 180 -1.30 0.44 11.36
C VAL A 180 -0.81 0.80 9.98
N VAL A 181 0.27 0.15 9.54
CA VAL A 181 0.84 0.34 8.21
C VAL A 181 0.75 -0.94 7.40
N LEU A 182 0.08 -0.82 6.25
CA LEU A 182 -0.13 -1.90 5.30
C LEU A 182 0.65 -1.63 4.01
N GLN A 183 1.11 -2.70 3.37
CA GLN A 183 1.75 -2.61 2.07
C GLN A 183 1.28 -3.68 1.12
N THR A 184 1.20 -3.29 -0.14
CA THR A 184 0.92 -4.19 -1.25
C THR A 184 1.79 -3.86 -2.46
N VAL A 185 1.86 -4.80 -3.40
CA VAL A 185 2.48 -4.62 -4.70
C VAL A 185 1.42 -4.77 -5.78
N PHE A 186 1.33 -3.78 -6.66
CA PHE A 186 0.41 -3.71 -7.78
C PHE A 186 1.16 -3.86 -9.10
N ARG A 187 0.73 -4.80 -9.94
CA ARG A 187 1.22 -4.94 -11.32
C ARG A 187 0.28 -4.22 -12.29
N PRO A 188 0.73 -3.16 -12.97
CA PRO A 188 -0.06 -2.53 -14.01
C PRO A 188 -0.13 -3.42 -15.24
N ARG A 189 -1.20 -3.25 -16.03
CA ARG A 189 -1.32 -3.75 -17.39
C ARG A 189 -0.15 -3.22 -18.23
N MET A 190 0.42 -4.09 -19.05
CA MET A 190 1.40 -3.67 -20.06
C MET A 190 0.67 -3.10 -21.28
N PRO A 191 1.12 -1.94 -21.83
CA PRO A 191 0.61 -1.42 -23.09
C PRO A 191 0.82 -2.42 -24.23
N ARG A 192 -0.09 -2.41 -25.22
CA ARG A 192 -0.09 -3.37 -26.35
C ARG A 192 1.24 -3.48 -27.08
N SER A 193 1.95 -2.38 -27.23
CA SER A 193 3.31 -2.38 -27.80
C SER A 193 4.16 -1.37 -27.04
N ARG A 194 5.31 -1.83 -26.54
CA ARG A 194 6.37 -1.00 -25.98
C ARG A 194 7.65 -1.31 -26.73
N SER A 195 8.14 -0.35 -27.51
CA SER A 195 9.41 -0.47 -28.20
C SER A 195 10.52 0.21 -27.40
N THR A 196 11.66 -0.46 -27.34
CA THR A 196 12.94 0.10 -26.91
C THR A 196 13.95 -0.20 -28.01
N PRO A 197 15.12 0.48 -28.04
CA PRO A 197 16.05 0.39 -29.17
C PRO A 197 16.48 -1.02 -29.58
N GLN A 198 16.35 -2.01 -28.68
CA GLN A 198 16.83 -3.38 -28.89
C GLN A 198 15.76 -4.47 -28.68
N SER A 199 14.60 -4.14 -28.10
CA SER A 199 13.51 -5.10 -27.86
C SER A 199 12.13 -4.46 -28.01
N THR A 200 11.22 -5.24 -28.58
CA THR A 200 9.78 -4.92 -28.60
C THR A 200 9.08 -5.87 -27.65
N THR A 201 8.35 -5.30 -26.70
CA THR A 201 7.41 -6.05 -25.87
C THR A 201 6.00 -5.86 -26.42
N GLU A 202 5.34 -6.97 -26.74
CA GLU A 202 3.94 -6.99 -27.18
C GLU A 202 3.09 -7.70 -26.13
N SER A 203 1.88 -7.22 -25.90
CA SER A 203 0.98 -7.83 -24.91
C SER A 203 -0.39 -8.12 -25.50
N ALA A 204 -0.90 -9.32 -25.23
CA ALA A 204 -2.29 -9.65 -25.50
C ALA A 204 -3.26 -8.85 -24.60
N PRO A 205 -4.55 -8.73 -24.97
CA PRO A 205 -5.58 -8.23 -24.06
C PRO A 205 -5.60 -9.04 -22.74
N PRO A 206 -5.83 -8.39 -21.59
CA PRO A 206 -6.01 -9.11 -20.32
C PRO A 206 -7.21 -10.07 -20.38
N VAL A 207 -7.06 -11.22 -19.73
CA VAL A 207 -8.11 -12.24 -19.56
C VAL A 207 -8.55 -12.24 -18.09
N ILE A 208 -9.86 -12.09 -17.87
CA ILE A 208 -10.47 -12.16 -16.53
C ILE A 208 -10.93 -13.60 -16.31
N HIS A 209 -10.47 -14.22 -15.22
CA HIS A 209 -10.83 -15.57 -14.84
C HIS A 209 -12.04 -15.57 -13.91
N SER A 210 -12.73 -16.71 -13.82
CA SER A 210 -13.93 -16.87 -12.99
C SER A 210 -13.67 -16.69 -11.48
N ASN A 211 -12.43 -16.88 -11.03
CA ASN A 211 -11.99 -16.65 -9.65
C ASN A 211 -11.66 -15.17 -9.36
N GLY A 212 -11.90 -14.25 -10.31
CA GLY A 212 -11.62 -12.83 -10.20
C GLY A 212 -10.16 -12.45 -10.45
N THR A 213 -9.26 -13.41 -10.69
CA THR A 213 -7.88 -13.11 -11.10
C THR A 213 -7.85 -12.60 -12.54
N VAL A 214 -6.93 -11.68 -12.82
CA VAL A 214 -6.75 -11.11 -14.16
C VAL A 214 -5.35 -11.44 -14.62
N THR A 215 -5.21 -12.05 -15.79
CA THR A 215 -3.88 -12.36 -16.35
C THR A 215 -3.65 -11.71 -17.69
N GLN A 216 -2.38 -11.40 -18.00
CA GLN A 216 -1.97 -10.89 -19.30
C GLN A 216 -0.81 -11.72 -19.85
N LEU A 217 -0.92 -12.14 -21.11
CA LEU A 217 0.15 -12.77 -21.85
C LEU A 217 1.02 -11.70 -22.51
N VAL A 218 2.33 -11.79 -22.31
CA VAL A 218 3.32 -10.84 -22.82
C VAL A 218 4.40 -11.59 -23.59
N TYR A 219 4.78 -11.04 -24.72
CA TYR A 219 5.79 -11.55 -25.63
C TYR A 219 6.95 -10.56 -25.65
N THR A 220 8.17 -11.06 -25.54
CA THR A 220 9.37 -10.25 -25.71
C THR A 220 10.10 -10.69 -26.96
N ILE A 221 10.22 -9.79 -27.94
CA ILE A 221 10.94 -10.01 -29.19
C ILE A 221 12.27 -9.26 -29.08
N SER A 222 13.37 -9.97 -29.32
CA SER A 222 14.69 -9.35 -29.49
C SER A 222 14.99 -9.20 -30.98
N ASN A 223 15.55 -8.07 -31.42
CA ASN A 223 15.93 -7.84 -32.81
C ASN A 223 17.16 -8.66 -33.27
N ARG A 224 17.68 -9.58 -32.45
CA ARG A 224 18.79 -10.44 -32.83
C ARG A 224 18.23 -11.54 -33.74
N GLU A 225 18.69 -11.58 -34.99
CA GLU A 225 18.16 -12.35 -36.13
C GLU A 225 18.13 -13.89 -35.98
N ASP A 226 18.35 -14.42 -34.77
CA ASP A 226 18.28 -15.85 -34.44
C ASP A 226 17.35 -16.07 -33.23
N ALA A 227 16.04 -16.17 -33.42
CA ALA A 227 15.14 -16.72 -32.40
C ALA A 227 13.86 -17.32 -33.02
N ILE A 228 13.85 -18.64 -33.11
CA ILE A 228 12.70 -19.45 -33.58
C ILE A 228 11.61 -19.58 -32.49
N ASP A 229 11.88 -19.15 -31.25
CA ASP A 229 10.89 -19.14 -30.16
C ASP A 229 10.78 -17.74 -29.56
N THR A 230 9.64 -17.07 -29.76
CA THR A 230 9.29 -15.85 -29.03
C THR A 230 8.88 -16.25 -27.61
N PRO A 231 9.68 -15.98 -26.57
CA PRO A 231 9.29 -16.32 -25.20
C PRO A 231 8.00 -15.58 -24.83
N ALA A 232 6.99 -16.34 -24.43
CA ALA A 232 5.69 -15.84 -23.99
C ALA A 232 5.50 -16.15 -22.49
N GLN A 233 4.99 -15.19 -21.73
CA GLN A 233 4.84 -15.29 -20.28
C GLN A 233 3.50 -14.73 -19.84
N THR A 234 2.84 -15.44 -18.93
CA THR A 234 1.56 -15.04 -18.36
C THR A 234 1.78 -14.39 -17.00
N PHE A 235 1.23 -13.19 -16.81
CA PHE A 235 1.34 -12.41 -15.58
C PHE A 235 -0.01 -12.24 -14.91
N LEU A 236 -0.04 -12.27 -13.59
CA LEU A 236 -1.18 -11.80 -12.80
C LEU A 236 -1.14 -10.27 -12.69
N LEU A 237 -2.22 -9.58 -13.03
CA LEU A 237 -2.37 -8.13 -12.93
C LEU A 237 -2.99 -7.71 -11.59
N GLY A 238 -2.80 -6.45 -11.22
CA GLY A 238 -3.36 -5.87 -10.01
C GLY A 238 -2.57 -6.28 -8.76
N ARG A 239 -3.28 -6.48 -7.64
CA ARG A 239 -2.69 -6.84 -6.34
C ARG A 239 -1.98 -8.19 -6.39
N LEU A 240 -0.67 -8.19 -6.13
CA LEU A 240 0.17 -9.40 -6.13
C LEU A 240 0.37 -10.00 -4.74
N SER A 241 0.55 -9.14 -3.74
CA SER A 241 0.84 -9.56 -2.36
C SER A 241 0.33 -8.54 -1.36
N TRP A 242 0.06 -8.98 -0.13
CA TRP A 242 -0.37 -8.12 0.96
C TRP A 242 0.43 -8.45 2.21
N ARG A 243 0.89 -7.42 2.93
CA ARG A 243 1.62 -7.58 4.18
C ARG A 243 1.35 -6.42 5.12
N GLU A 244 1.11 -6.73 6.39
CA GLU A 244 1.15 -5.77 7.49
C GLU A 244 2.62 -5.58 7.92
N LEU A 245 3.08 -4.32 7.95
CA LEU A 245 4.50 -4.03 8.13
C LEU A 245 4.87 -3.51 9.51
N ILE A 246 3.95 -2.81 10.19
CA ILE A 246 4.14 -2.31 11.56
C ILE A 246 2.88 -2.58 12.38
N GLU A 247 3.09 -3.24 13.52
CA GLU A 247 2.16 -3.34 14.65
C GLU A 247 2.75 -2.49 15.78
N GLU A 248 2.66 -1.16 15.66
CA GLU A 248 3.09 -0.25 16.72
C GLU A 248 1.92 -0.07 17.70
N GLY A 249 1.96 -0.86 18.77
CA GLY A 249 1.29 -0.55 20.02
C GLY A 249 2.36 -0.42 21.09
N LEU A 250 2.39 0.75 21.77
CA LEU A 250 3.27 1.15 22.88
C LEU A 250 4.54 1.94 22.49
N ARG A 251 4.46 3.25 22.69
CA ARG A 251 5.43 3.96 23.53
C ARG A 251 4.70 4.66 24.65
#